data_AF-H3RBK4-F1
#
_entry.id   AF-H3RBK4-F1
#
_cell.length_a   1.000
_cell.length_b   1.000
_cell.length_c   1.000
_cell.angle_alpha   90.00
_cell.angle_beta   90.00
_cell.angle_gamma   90.00
#
_symmetry.space_group_name_H-M   'P 1'
#
loop_
_entity.id
_entity.type
_entity.pdbx_description
1 polymer ?
#
loop_
_entity_poly.entity_id
_entity_poly.type
_entity_poly.pdbx_seq_one_letter_code
_entity_poly.pdbx_strand_id
1 'polypeptide(L)' 'MSYLEREIITAKEIMQKLRFNARSSFDEFCSDESVNFPKAIRIGIRRKGWFVDEVESWLKNRDKERNEKGSE' A
#
# COMPACT_ATOMS: atom_id res chain seq x y z
N MET A 1 0.88 -20.25 0.94
CA MET A 1 2.14 -19.47 1.03
C MET A 1 2.42 -19.21 2.50
N SER A 2 3.65 -19.42 2.95
CA SER A 2 4.06 -19.16 4.33
C SER A 2 4.22 -17.66 4.55
N TYR A 3 3.71 -17.13 5.67
CA TYR A 3 3.87 -15.71 6.03
C TYR A 3 5.35 -15.29 6.21
N LEU A 4 6.26 -16.27 6.40
CA LEU A 4 7.68 -16.04 6.58
C LEU A 4 8.43 -15.69 5.28
N GLU A 5 7.85 -16.03 4.12
CA GLU A 5 8.46 -15.73 2.80
C GLU A 5 7.95 -14.42 2.20
N ARG A 6 6.96 -13.78 2.84
CA ARG A 6 6.36 -12.55 2.34
C ARG A 6 7.29 -11.38 2.60
N GLU A 7 7.76 -10.78 1.51
CA GLU A 7 8.61 -9.60 1.57
C GLU A 7 7.83 -8.42 2.16
N ILE A 8 8.50 -7.67 3.03
CA ILE A 8 7.91 -6.55 3.75
C ILE A 8 8.49 -5.26 3.19
N ILE A 9 7.62 -4.37 2.75
CA ILE A 9 7.98 -3.04 2.28
C ILE A 9 7.72 -2.00 3.37
N THR A 10 8.62 -1.04 3.48
CA THR A 10 8.50 0.03 4.46
C THR A 10 7.63 1.16 3.96
N ALA A 11 7.07 1.88 4.92
CA ALA A 11 6.45 3.19 4.76
C ALA A 11 7.15 4.11 3.75
N LYS A 12 8.48 4.22 3.84
CA LYS A 12 9.29 5.13 3.00
C LYS A 12 9.32 4.70 1.54
N GLU A 13 9.43 3.41 1.28
CA GLU A 13 9.48 2.86 -0.08
C GLU A 13 8.12 2.97 -0.76
N ILE A 14 7.03 2.69 -0.05
CA ILE A 14 5.67 2.90 -0.60
C ILE A 14 5.45 4.37 -0.93
N MET A 15 5.85 5.29 -0.04
CA MET A 15 5.73 6.72 -0.30
C MET A 15 6.48 7.13 -1.58
N GLN A 16 7.67 6.57 -1.83
CA GLN A 16 8.39 6.81 -3.08
C GLN A 16 7.66 6.25 -4.30
N LYS A 17 7.11 5.03 -4.22
CA LYS A 17 6.33 4.43 -5.32
C LYS A 17 5.06 5.22 -5.66
N LEU A 18 4.33 5.65 -4.63
CA LEU A 18 3.08 6.43 -4.76
C LEU A 18 3.32 7.94 -4.89
N ARG A 19 4.58 8.39 -4.89
CA ARG A 19 5.00 9.79 -4.95
C ARG A 19 4.40 10.69 -3.86
N PHE A 20 4.24 10.16 -2.65
CA PHE A 20 3.93 10.97 -1.47
C PHE A 20 5.19 11.63 -0.90
N ASN A 21 5.15 12.95 -0.76
CA ASN A 21 6.25 13.72 -0.15
C ASN A 21 6.13 13.82 1.37
N ALA A 22 4.90 13.81 1.91
CA ALA A 22 4.64 14.01 3.33
C ALA A 22 4.18 12.71 4.00
N ARG A 23 4.75 12.43 5.18
CA ARG A 23 4.41 11.23 5.96
C ARG A 23 2.98 11.29 6.51
N SER A 24 2.56 12.47 6.97
CA SER A 24 1.20 12.71 7.48
C SER A 24 0.14 12.41 6.43
N SER A 25 0.31 12.93 5.21
CA SER A 25 -0.61 12.66 4.10
C SER A 25 -0.66 11.18 3.73
N PHE A 26 0.46 10.47 3.83
CA PHE A 26 0.47 9.03 3.62
C PHE A 26 -0.25 8.26 4.75
N ASP A 27 -0.06 8.66 6.01
CA ASP A 27 -0.78 8.02 7.13
C ASP A 27 -2.29 8.30 7.06
N GLU A 28 -2.72 9.51 6.66
CA GLU A 28 -4.14 9.83 6.38
C GLU A 28 -4.68 8.96 5.24
N PHE A 29 -3.92 8.84 4.15
CA PHE A 29 -4.27 7.98 3.01
C PHE A 29 -4.43 6.51 3.39
N CYS A 30 -3.56 5.99 4.27
CA CYS A 30 -3.70 4.62 4.78
C CYS A 30 -4.86 4.46 5.77
N SER A 31 -5.27 5.53 6.44
CA SER A 31 -6.41 5.53 7.36
C SER A 31 -7.74 5.72 6.65
N ASP A 32 -7.73 6.15 5.39
CA ASP A 32 -8.93 6.35 4.58
C ASP A 32 -9.51 5.01 4.11
N GLU A 33 -10.72 4.71 4.58
CA GLU A 33 -11.46 3.49 4.21
C GLU A 33 -11.86 3.47 2.73
N SER A 34 -12.00 4.64 2.09
CA SER A 34 -12.37 4.74 0.66
C SER A 34 -11.26 4.22 -0.27
N VAL A 35 -10.01 4.27 0.21
CA VAL A 35 -8.83 3.82 -0.51
C VAL A 35 -8.69 2.30 -0.40
N ASN A 36 -9.26 1.69 0.64
CA ASN A 36 -9.15 0.27 0.98
C ASN A 36 -7.69 -0.22 0.92
N PHE A 37 -6.77 0.59 1.46
CA PHE A 37 -5.35 0.30 1.43
C PHE A 37 -5.01 -0.87 2.36
N PRO A 38 -4.01 -1.73 2.03
CA PRO A 38 -3.63 -2.85 2.89
C PRO A 38 -3.28 -2.42 4.32
N LYS A 39 -3.58 -3.29 5.29
CA LYS A 39 -3.35 -2.99 6.71
C LYS A 39 -1.85 -2.96 7.02
N ALA A 40 -1.45 -1.95 7.76
CA ALA A 40 -0.07 -1.83 8.22
C ALA A 40 0.27 -2.91 9.25
N ILE A 41 1.40 -3.57 9.06
CA ILE A 41 2.05 -4.43 10.04
C ILE A 41 3.08 -3.66 10.84
N ARG A 42 3.21 -4.02 12.12
CA ARG A 42 4.13 -3.35 13.05
C ARG A 42 5.51 -3.98 12.95
N ILE A 43 6.49 -3.23 12.44
CA ILE A 43 7.88 -3.67 12.29
C ILE A 43 8.69 -3.01 13.40
N GLY A 44 8.70 -3.66 14.56
CA GLY A 44 9.33 -3.12 15.77
C GLY A 44 8.52 -2.01 16.44
N ILE A 45 9.17 -1.21 17.28
CA ILE A 45 8.49 -0.37 18.28
C ILE A 45 7.70 0.78 17.64
N ARG A 46 8.25 1.43 16.60
CA ARG A 46 7.68 2.64 15.98
C ARG A 46 7.45 2.57 14.46
N ARG A 47 7.93 1.53 13.77
CA ARG A 47 7.83 1.48 12.30
C ARG A 47 6.62 0.67 11.88
N LYS A 48 5.96 1.17 10.83
CA LYS A 48 4.92 0.47 10.09
C LYS A 48 5.53 -0.02 8.78
N GLY A 49 5.14 -1.21 8.36
CA GLY A 49 5.33 -1.64 6.98
C GLY A 49 4.14 -2.45 6.49
N TRP A 50 4.25 -2.97 5.30
CA TRP A 50 3.20 -3.68 4.59
C TRP A 50 3.80 -4.86 3.85
N PHE A 51 3.00 -5.86 3.54
CA PHE A 51 3.46 -6.93 2.67
C PHE A 51 3.48 -6.44 1.22
N VAL A 52 4.57 -6.75 0.50
CA VAL A 52 4.77 -6.33 -0.89
C VAL A 52 3.64 -6.84 -1.78
N ASP A 53 3.24 -8.10 -1.59
CA ASP A 53 2.21 -8.75 -2.39
C ASP A 53 0.82 -8.10 -2.24
N GLU A 54 0.46 -7.68 -1.04
CA GLU A 54 -0.79 -6.94 -0.79
C GLU A 54 -0.78 -5.57 -1.46
N VAL A 55 0.31 -4.83 -1.35
CA VAL A 55 0.45 -3.50 -1.98
C VAL A 55 0.43 -3.61 -3.51
N GLU A 56 1.13 -4.60 -4.07
CA GLU A 56 1.12 -4.84 -5.52
C GLU A 56 -0.25 -5.28 -6.03
N SER A 57 -0.94 -6.16 -5.29
CA SER A 57 -2.28 -6.59 -5.65
C SER A 57 -3.26 -5.42 -5.64
N TRP A 58 -3.15 -4.54 -4.64
CA TRP A 58 -3.95 -3.33 -4.55
C TRP A 58 -3.69 -2.36 -5.71
N LEU A 59 -2.41 -2.14 -6.07
CA LEU A 59 -2.06 -1.32 -7.25
C LEU A 59 -2.64 -1.89 -8.54
N LYS A 60 -2.50 -3.20 -8.76
CA LYS A 60 -3.05 -3.89 -9.94
C LYS A 60 -4.56 -3.78 -10.03
N ASN A 61 -5.27 -3.86 -8.90
CA ASN A 61 -6.72 -3.70 -8.89
C ASN A 61 -7.13 -2.28 -9.27
N ARG A 62 -6.42 -1.25 -8.78
CA ARG A 62 -6.65 0.15 -9.19
C ARG A 62 -6.40 0.38 -10.67
N ASP A 63 -5.33 -0.20 -11.21
CA ASP A 63 -5.03 -0.11 -12.64
C ASP A 63 -6.10 -0.79 -13.49
N LYS A 64 -6.63 -1.95 -13.04
CA LYS A 64 -7.75 -2.62 -13.70
C LYS A 64 -9.02 -1.78 -13.64
N GLU A 65 -9.42 -1.28 -12.47
CA GLU A 65 -10.59 -0.40 -12.33
C GLU A 65 -10.48 0.85 -13.21
N ARG A 66 -9.28 1.43 -13.32
CA ARG A 66 -9.01 2.56 -14.19
C ARG A 66 -9.13 2.19 -15.68
N ASN A 67 -8.58 1.05 -16.07
CA ASN A 67 -8.61 0.60 -17.47
C ASN A 67 -10.00 0.09 -17.90
N GLU A 68 -10.76 -0.53 -17.01
CA GLU A 68 -12.14 -0.98 -17.26
C GLU A 68 -13.12 0.20 -17.40
N LYS A 69 -12.88 1.31 -16.70
CA LYS A 69 -13.63 2.57 -16.90
C LYS A 69 -13.24 3.35 -18.16
N GLY A 70 -12.25 2.87 -18.92
CA GLY A 70 -11.80 3.48 -20.18
C GLY A 70 -12.48 2.93 -21.44
N SER A 71 -13.38 1.96 -21.29
CA SER A 71 -14.14 1.34 -22.40
C SER A 71 -15.65 1.54 -22.21
N GLU A 72 -16.11 2.79 -22.24
CA GLU A 72 -17.51 3.16 -22.49
C GLU A 72 -17.56 4.31 -23.50
#